data_AF-A0A523WFN1-F1
#
_entry.id   AF-A0A523WFN1-F1
#
_cell.length_a   1.000
_cell.length_b   1.000
_cell.length_c   1.000
_cell.angle_alpha   90.00
_cell.angle_beta   90.00
_cell.angle_gamma   90.00
#
_symmetry.space_group_name_H-M   'P 1'
#
loop_
_entity.id
_entity.type
_entity.pdbx_description
1 polymer ?
#
loop_
_entity_poly.entity_id
_entity_poly.type
_entity_poly.pdbx_seq_one_letter_code
_entity_poly.pdbx_strand_id
1 'polypeptide(L)'
;MEDTMQQRCLIPPESIPPRARYEKLFENLPEIPSQKSQRGRPPLARGALLKGLIYRNLRGIGKLVELEFELLNNPSIAEPLGLDPLKRPPSDERFSEFLRSNPNGYFQSIRESLLQELINEGVISRNGIALDSCAIEASVKENNLKTSIKDRYEKHHLPSGDKDARLGVTIHFPSPFKKKIHYFWGYRNHIINDLESELPIAEMTLQANKDEKKVGLSMLKNLHQDLPLPVKVVAADANFDVEVILQYIIKEMKAEAMIPRNPRNTQNTPYTVKRDKVYCQADLPMNRKGKMTVKGITYLQYRCPLHWSKNFLGQYLLCPAGHPKFLQQKGCNVLIRMTPSIREKVKYGTHRFKEVYNTRTSVERVFSRLLSISMQKPTVRGFRAIRNHCTIAHITVLLVALTAHRIGCEDKIRFVKSFVPNFLS
;
A
#
# COMPACT_ATOMS: atom_id res chain seq x y z
N MET A 1 -40.80 23.61 4.95
CA MET A 1 -40.55 24.36 3.71
C MET A 1 -39.06 24.47 3.54
N GLU A 2 -38.47 23.51 2.84
CA GLU A 2 -37.28 23.68 2.00
C GLU A 2 -37.19 22.37 1.23
N ASP A 3 -37.74 22.44 0.01
CA ASP A 3 -37.88 21.35 -0.93
C ASP A 3 -36.52 21.21 -1.63
N THR A 4 -35.74 20.20 -1.26
CA THR A 4 -34.46 19.90 -1.90
C THR A 4 -34.78 19.37 -3.30
N MET A 5 -34.73 20.27 -4.29
CA MET A 5 -34.82 19.91 -5.70
C MET A 5 -33.79 18.83 -6.05
N GLN A 6 -34.23 17.57 -6.08
CA GLN A 6 -33.55 16.53 -6.83
C GLN A 6 -33.58 16.97 -8.29
N GLN A 7 -32.45 17.44 -8.80
CA GLN A 7 -32.25 17.68 -10.21
C GLN A 7 -32.32 16.32 -10.92
N ARG A 8 -33.53 15.92 -11.32
CA ARG A 8 -33.78 14.72 -12.11
C ARG A 8 -33.08 14.90 -13.45
N CYS A 9 -32.17 13.99 -13.79
CA CYS A 9 -31.61 13.90 -15.13
C CYS A 9 -32.75 13.92 -16.16
N LEU A 10 -32.76 14.92 -17.04
CA LEU A 10 -33.82 15.18 -18.02
C LEU A 10 -33.96 14.10 -19.10
N ILE A 11 -33.08 13.10 -19.11
CA ILE A 11 -33.00 12.03 -20.10
C ILE A 11 -32.88 10.69 -19.35
N PRO A 12 -33.68 9.67 -19.69
CA PRO A 12 -33.58 8.36 -19.04
C PRO A 12 -32.18 7.76 -19.22
N PRO A 13 -31.52 7.25 -18.16
CA PRO A 13 -30.23 6.56 -18.20
C PRO A 13 -30.00 5.60 -19.36
N GLU A 14 -31.03 4.80 -19.62
CA GLU A 14 -31.04 3.69 -20.56
C GLU A 14 -31.04 4.18 -22.02
N SER A 15 -31.41 5.44 -22.23
CA SER A 15 -31.48 6.07 -23.56
C SER A 15 -30.16 6.74 -23.98
N ILE A 16 -29.18 6.85 -23.07
CA ILE A 16 -27.88 7.48 -23.36
C ILE A 16 -26.92 6.45 -23.98
N PRO A 17 -26.43 6.67 -25.22
CA PRO A 17 -25.52 5.74 -25.89
C PRO A 17 -24.28 5.46 -25.03
N PRO A 18 -23.74 4.22 -25.03
CA PRO A 18 -22.52 3.88 -24.30
C PRO A 18 -21.36 4.85 -24.55
N ARG A 19 -21.27 5.38 -25.78
CA ARG A 19 -20.36 6.45 -26.20
C ARG A 19 -20.38 7.66 -25.27
N ALA A 20 -21.54 8.29 -25.08
CA ALA A 20 -21.68 9.54 -24.34
C ALA A 20 -21.24 9.41 -22.87
N ARG A 21 -21.37 8.22 -22.29
CA ARG A 21 -20.92 7.92 -20.92
C ARG A 21 -19.39 7.94 -20.81
N TYR A 22 -18.68 7.37 -21.78
CA TYR A 22 -17.22 7.40 -21.81
C TYR A 22 -16.69 8.78 -22.21
N GLU A 23 -17.36 9.51 -23.11
CA GLU A 23 -17.01 10.90 -23.42
C GLU A 23 -17.03 11.75 -22.14
N LYS A 24 -18.14 11.69 -21.40
CA LYS A 24 -18.29 12.42 -20.12
C LYS A 24 -17.26 12.03 -19.07
N LEU A 25 -16.91 10.74 -18.98
CA LEU A 25 -15.84 10.27 -18.10
C LEU A 25 -14.48 10.88 -18.50
N PHE A 26 -14.14 10.83 -19.79
CA PHE A 26 -12.83 11.27 -20.27
C PHE A 26 -12.69 12.79 -20.40
N GLU A 27 -13.78 13.55 -20.37
CA GLU A 27 -13.76 15.02 -20.19
C GLU A 27 -13.12 15.42 -18.85
N ASN A 28 -13.26 14.60 -17.80
CA ASN A 28 -12.65 14.85 -16.49
C ASN A 28 -11.20 14.37 -16.39
N LEU A 29 -10.63 13.84 -17.47
CA LEU A 29 -9.22 13.43 -17.48
C LEU A 29 -8.37 14.69 -17.77
N PRO A 30 -7.35 14.99 -16.95
CA PRO A 30 -6.52 16.18 -17.14
C PRO A 30 -5.73 16.10 -18.44
N GLU A 31 -5.17 17.24 -18.85
CA GLU A 31 -4.37 17.33 -20.07
C GLU A 31 -3.24 16.29 -20.07
N ILE A 32 -3.23 15.48 -21.12
CA ILE A 32 -2.28 14.38 -21.26
C ILE A 32 -1.05 14.92 -21.98
N PRO A 33 0.16 14.88 -21.38
CA PRO A 33 1.34 15.43 -22.00
C PRO A 33 1.59 14.74 -23.35
N SER A 34 1.57 15.53 -24.43
CA SER A 34 1.86 15.04 -25.77
C SER A 34 3.37 15.08 -26.02
N GLN A 35 3.90 14.06 -26.69
CA GLN A 35 5.23 14.16 -27.30
C GLN A 35 5.03 14.41 -28.79
N LYS A 36 5.49 15.57 -29.26
CA LYS A 36 5.61 15.84 -30.69
C LYS A 36 6.77 15.00 -31.24
N SER A 37 6.47 14.12 -32.19
CA SER A 37 7.50 13.48 -32.99
C SER A 37 8.12 14.52 -33.93
N GLN A 38 9.45 14.65 -33.91
CA GLN A 38 10.16 15.56 -34.83
C GLN A 38 10.33 14.95 -36.24
N ARG A 39 10.26 13.61 -36.40
CA ARG A 39 10.40 12.90 -37.69
C ARG A 39 9.64 11.56 -37.71
N GLY A 40 9.06 11.22 -38.86
CA GLY A 40 8.39 9.92 -39.11
C GLY A 40 6.86 9.96 -38.98
N ARG A 41 6.20 8.80 -39.15
CA ARG A 41 4.74 8.65 -39.00
C ARG A 41 4.31 9.17 -37.63
N PRO A 42 3.27 10.01 -37.52
CA PRO A 42 2.80 10.50 -36.23
C PRO A 42 2.53 9.31 -35.30
N PRO A 43 3.13 9.30 -34.09
CA PRO A 43 2.84 8.26 -33.13
C PRO A 43 1.34 8.33 -32.78
N LEU A 44 0.74 7.17 -32.55
CA LEU A 44 -0.62 7.10 -32.02
C LEU A 44 -0.73 8.00 -30.77
N ALA A 45 -1.84 8.74 -30.66
CA ALA A 45 -2.05 9.64 -29.55
C ALA A 45 -1.92 8.89 -28.21
N ARG A 46 -0.97 9.30 -27.37
CA ARG A 46 -0.75 8.70 -26.04
C ARG A 46 -2.00 8.76 -25.19
N GLY A 47 -2.79 9.82 -25.35
CA GLY A 47 -4.08 9.94 -24.70
C GLY A 47 -5.04 8.80 -25.06
N ALA A 48 -5.06 8.37 -26.32
CA ALA A 48 -5.90 7.27 -26.73
C ALA A 48 -5.46 5.92 -26.14
N LEU A 49 -4.15 5.70 -26.01
CA LEU A 49 -3.60 4.52 -25.34
C LEU A 49 -3.94 4.50 -23.85
N LEU A 50 -3.81 5.64 -23.16
CA LEU A 50 -4.20 5.76 -21.75
C LEU A 50 -5.70 5.54 -21.56
N LYS A 51 -6.54 6.22 -22.35
CA LYS A 51 -8.00 6.05 -22.32
C LYS A 51 -8.39 4.59 -22.58
N GLY A 52 -7.74 3.92 -23.54
CA GLY A 52 -7.95 2.49 -23.81
C GLY A 52 -7.60 1.59 -22.63
N LEU A 53 -6.53 1.88 -21.89
CA LEU A 53 -6.15 1.14 -20.68
C LEU A 53 -7.10 1.43 -19.49
N ILE A 54 -7.62 2.65 -19.38
CA ILE A 54 -8.67 2.99 -18.41
C ILE A 54 -9.96 2.24 -18.76
N TYR A 55 -10.37 2.24 -20.03
CA TYR A 55 -11.51 1.47 -20.54
C TYR A 55 -11.36 -0.02 -20.22
N ARG A 56 -10.19 -0.61 -20.46
CA ARG A 56 -9.86 -1.99 -20.09
C ARG A 56 -10.12 -2.26 -18.60
N ASN A 57 -9.66 -1.38 -17.72
CA ASN A 57 -9.86 -1.51 -16.28
C ASN A 57 -11.35 -1.48 -15.91
N LEU A 58 -12.10 -0.52 -16.45
CA LEU A 58 -13.54 -0.35 -16.19
C LEU A 58 -14.37 -1.55 -16.65
N ARG A 59 -14.06 -2.10 -17.82
CA ARG A 59 -14.71 -3.31 -18.35
C ARG A 59 -14.24 -4.60 -17.68
N GLY A 60 -13.19 -4.54 -16.85
CA GLY A 60 -12.60 -5.73 -16.22
C GLY A 60 -11.92 -6.66 -17.23
N ILE A 61 -11.47 -6.14 -18.37
CA ILE A 61 -10.80 -6.92 -19.41
C ILE A 61 -9.40 -7.32 -18.91
N GLY A 62 -9.14 -8.63 -18.88
CA GLY A 62 -7.93 -9.18 -18.27
C GLY A 62 -6.69 -8.95 -19.11
N LYS A 63 -6.75 -9.32 -20.40
CA LYS A 63 -5.57 -9.32 -21.30
C LYS A 63 -5.58 -8.15 -22.27
N LEU A 64 -4.39 -7.73 -22.72
CA LEU A 64 -4.28 -6.68 -23.75
C LEU A 64 -4.81 -7.15 -25.11
N VAL A 65 -4.65 -8.43 -25.45
CA VAL A 65 -5.24 -9.04 -26.66
C VAL A 65 -6.76 -8.98 -26.64
N GLU A 66 -7.37 -9.18 -25.47
CA GLU A 66 -8.83 -9.06 -25.30
C GLU A 66 -9.29 -7.60 -25.46
N LEU A 67 -8.46 -6.61 -25.10
CA LEU A 67 -8.73 -5.20 -25.35
C LEU A 67 -8.67 -4.87 -26.85
N GLU A 68 -7.65 -5.36 -27.57
CA GLU A 68 -7.60 -5.21 -29.04
C GLU A 68 -8.85 -5.80 -29.70
N PHE A 69 -9.22 -7.03 -29.30
CA PHE A 69 -10.42 -7.69 -29.80
C PHE A 69 -11.70 -6.91 -29.47
N GLU A 70 -11.85 -6.41 -28.25
CA GLU A 70 -13.02 -5.61 -27.85
C GLU A 70 -13.14 -4.32 -28.66
N LEU A 71 -12.02 -3.61 -28.89
CA LEU A 71 -12.01 -2.37 -29.68
C LEU A 71 -12.29 -2.63 -31.16
N LEU A 72 -11.91 -3.80 -31.68
CA LEU A 72 -12.18 -4.21 -33.06
C LEU A 72 -13.68 -4.52 -33.26
N ASN A 73 -14.31 -5.19 -32.28
CA ASN A 73 -15.71 -5.59 -32.36
C ASN A 73 -16.69 -4.48 -31.93
N ASN A 74 -16.22 -3.45 -31.22
CA ASN A 74 -17.05 -2.32 -30.80
C ASN A 74 -16.46 -0.96 -31.28
N PRO A 75 -16.48 -0.68 -32.60
CA PRO A 75 -15.92 0.57 -33.14
C PRO A 75 -16.53 1.84 -32.56
N SER A 76 -17.77 1.80 -32.06
CA SER A 76 -18.44 2.94 -31.41
C SER A 76 -17.72 3.45 -30.16
N ILE A 77 -16.89 2.62 -29.53
CA ILE A 77 -16.05 2.98 -28.38
C ILE A 77 -14.73 3.62 -28.83
N ALA A 78 -14.31 3.48 -30.09
CA ALA A 78 -13.05 4.05 -30.56
C ALA A 78 -13.02 5.59 -30.42
N GLU A 79 -14.10 6.27 -30.80
CA GLU A 79 -14.21 7.73 -30.81
C GLU A 79 -14.04 8.38 -29.41
N PRO A 80 -14.73 7.97 -28.33
CA PRO A 80 -14.51 8.53 -26.99
C PRO A 80 -13.07 8.33 -26.47
N LEU A 81 -12.40 7.27 -26.96
CA LEU A 81 -11.00 7.02 -26.67
C LEU A 81 -10.05 7.92 -27.50
N GLY A 82 -10.56 8.65 -28.49
CA GLY A 82 -9.72 9.41 -29.44
C GLY A 82 -9.05 8.52 -30.49
N LEU A 83 -9.64 7.35 -30.78
CA LEU A 83 -9.27 6.46 -31.87
C LEU A 83 -10.23 6.67 -33.05
N ASP A 84 -9.74 6.40 -34.25
CA ASP A 84 -10.55 6.46 -35.48
C ASP A 84 -11.34 5.16 -35.64
N PRO A 85 -12.69 5.17 -35.60
CA PRO A 85 -13.53 3.98 -35.72
C PRO A 85 -13.37 3.22 -37.05
N LEU A 86 -12.90 3.90 -38.10
CA LEU A 86 -12.73 3.31 -39.43
C LEU A 86 -11.34 2.66 -39.61
N LYS A 87 -10.44 2.85 -38.64
CA LYS A 87 -9.09 2.27 -38.67
C LYS A 87 -8.97 1.11 -37.70
N ARG A 88 -8.00 0.23 -37.98
CA ARG A 88 -7.66 -0.85 -37.05
C ARG A 88 -7.24 -0.24 -35.69
N PRO A 89 -7.79 -0.73 -34.57
CA PRO A 89 -7.40 -0.26 -33.24
C PRO A 89 -5.93 -0.59 -32.94
N PRO A 90 -5.37 0.01 -31.87
CA PRO A 90 -4.01 -0.27 -31.45
C PRO A 90 -3.87 -1.74 -31.06
N SER A 91 -2.78 -2.39 -31.48
CA SER A 91 -2.52 -3.77 -31.11
C SER A 91 -2.11 -3.90 -29.64
N ASP A 92 -2.20 -5.12 -29.10
CA ASP A 92 -1.76 -5.40 -27.74
C ASP A 92 -0.28 -5.06 -27.50
N GLU A 93 0.58 -5.20 -28.51
CA GLU A 93 1.99 -4.79 -28.41
C GLU A 93 2.14 -3.28 -28.27
N ARG A 94 1.28 -2.48 -28.91
CA ARG A 94 1.29 -1.01 -28.75
C ARG A 94 0.94 -0.60 -27.32
N PHE A 95 -0.05 -1.24 -26.71
CA PHE A 95 -0.39 -1.02 -25.30
C PHE A 95 0.74 -1.49 -24.37
N SER A 96 1.32 -2.67 -24.63
CA SER A 96 2.45 -3.19 -23.86
C SER A 96 3.67 -2.26 -23.95
N GLU A 97 3.98 -1.76 -25.14
CA GLU A 97 5.09 -0.83 -25.36
C GLU A 97 4.83 0.51 -24.68
N PHE A 98 3.60 1.01 -24.70
CA PHE A 98 3.22 2.23 -23.98
C PHE A 98 3.48 2.11 -22.47
N LEU A 99 3.16 0.97 -21.88
CA LEU A 99 3.43 0.68 -20.47
C LEU A 99 4.94 0.53 -20.18
N ARG A 100 5.73 -0.02 -21.11
CA ARG A 100 7.18 -0.23 -20.92
C ARG A 100 8.04 0.98 -21.22
N SER A 101 7.68 1.81 -22.19
CA SER A 101 8.51 2.91 -22.66
C SER A 101 8.41 4.16 -21.78
N ASN A 102 7.23 4.44 -21.21
CA ASN A 102 7.00 5.68 -20.48
C ASN A 102 7.54 5.63 -19.04
N PRO A 103 8.22 6.69 -18.56
CA PRO A 103 8.61 6.79 -17.16
C PRO A 103 7.38 6.86 -16.27
N ASN A 104 7.43 6.27 -15.07
CA ASN A 104 6.27 6.24 -14.18
C ASN A 104 5.79 7.64 -13.75
N GLY A 105 6.70 8.62 -13.70
CA GLY A 105 6.38 10.02 -13.43
C GLY A 105 5.31 10.59 -14.37
N TYR A 106 5.24 10.12 -15.61
CA TYR A 106 4.20 10.53 -16.57
C TYR A 106 2.78 10.15 -16.11
N PHE A 107 2.60 8.95 -15.55
CA PHE A 107 1.30 8.53 -15.03
C PHE A 107 1.05 9.09 -13.63
N GLN A 108 2.10 9.26 -12.82
CA GLN A 108 1.98 9.89 -11.50
C GLN A 108 1.48 11.32 -11.60
N SER A 109 1.96 12.12 -12.55
CA SER A 109 1.49 13.51 -12.72
C SER A 109 0.00 13.59 -13.06
N ILE A 110 -0.52 12.65 -13.87
CA ILE A 110 -1.95 12.54 -14.19
C ILE A 110 -2.75 12.16 -12.93
N ARG A 111 -2.26 11.18 -12.16
CA ARG A 111 -2.88 10.76 -10.90
C ARG A 111 -2.91 11.89 -9.89
N GLU A 112 -1.83 12.65 -9.76
CA GLU A 112 -1.68 13.77 -8.85
C GLU A 112 -2.59 14.94 -9.23
N SER A 113 -2.76 15.23 -10.53
CA SER A 113 -3.73 16.22 -10.99
C SER A 113 -5.17 15.85 -10.60
N LEU A 114 -5.58 14.60 -10.87
CA LEU A 114 -6.92 14.11 -10.47
C LEU A 114 -7.11 14.16 -8.95
N LEU A 115 -6.08 13.80 -8.20
CA LEU A 115 -6.09 13.88 -6.74
C LEU A 115 -6.27 15.32 -6.27
N GLN A 116 -5.56 16.27 -6.87
CA GLN A 116 -5.66 17.68 -6.53
C GLN A 116 -7.07 18.24 -6.81
N GLU A 117 -7.69 17.84 -7.92
CA GLU A 117 -9.07 18.20 -8.23
C GLU A 117 -10.04 17.67 -7.17
N LEU A 118 -9.96 16.38 -6.82
CA LEU A 118 -10.78 15.78 -5.75
C LEU A 118 -10.58 16.44 -4.38
N ILE A 119 -9.37 16.91 -4.10
CA ILE A 119 -9.02 17.61 -2.86
C ILE A 119 -9.57 19.04 -2.85
N ASN A 120 -9.57 19.71 -4.00
CA ASN A 120 -10.10 21.06 -4.18
C ASN A 120 -11.63 21.07 -4.12
N GLU A 121 -12.27 20.05 -4.69
CA GLU A 121 -13.73 19.85 -4.67
C GLU A 121 -14.23 19.25 -3.35
N GLY A 122 -13.33 18.98 -2.40
CA GLY A 122 -13.70 18.56 -1.03
C GLY A 122 -14.13 17.09 -0.91
N VAL A 123 -13.98 16.28 -1.96
CA VAL A 123 -14.33 14.85 -1.96
C VAL A 123 -13.42 14.05 -1.03
N ILE A 124 -12.13 14.38 -0.99
CA ILE A 124 -11.16 13.73 -0.11
C ILE A 124 -11.10 14.49 1.22
N SER A 125 -11.61 13.82 2.26
CA SER A 125 -11.56 14.32 3.61
C SER A 125 -10.11 14.30 4.08
N ARG A 126 -9.57 15.44 4.48
CA ARG A 126 -8.14 15.55 4.82
C ARG A 126 -7.84 15.03 6.23
N ASN A 127 -8.78 14.33 6.87
CA ASN A 127 -8.81 14.11 8.31
C ASN A 127 -8.01 12.88 8.75
N GLY A 128 -8.06 11.79 7.98
CA GLY A 128 -7.47 10.54 8.41
C GLY A 128 -7.04 9.67 7.25
N ILE A 129 -5.90 9.00 7.42
CA ILE A 129 -5.33 8.16 6.37
C ILE A 129 -5.08 6.74 6.87
N ALA A 130 -5.18 5.77 5.98
CA ALA A 130 -4.73 4.40 6.21
C ALA A 130 -3.58 4.01 5.28
N LEU A 131 -2.65 3.20 5.79
CA LEU A 131 -1.49 2.68 5.05
C LEU A 131 -1.51 1.15 5.04
N ASP A 132 -1.37 0.56 3.86
CA ASP A 132 -1.20 -0.88 3.67
C ASP A 132 -0.52 -1.19 2.33
N SER A 133 -0.21 -2.47 2.07
CA SER A 133 0.36 -2.91 0.81
C SER A 133 -0.18 -4.27 0.35
N CYS A 134 -0.36 -4.42 -0.96
CA CYS A 134 -0.78 -5.68 -1.58
C CYS A 134 0.33 -6.30 -2.43
N ALA A 135 0.34 -7.63 -2.52
CA ALA A 135 1.22 -8.37 -3.41
C ALA A 135 0.75 -8.27 -4.87
N ILE A 136 1.70 -8.17 -5.78
CA ILE A 136 1.49 -8.23 -7.23
C ILE A 136 2.38 -9.35 -7.76
N GLU A 137 1.78 -10.50 -8.06
CA GLU A 137 2.51 -11.66 -8.56
C GLU A 137 2.95 -11.45 -10.01
N ALA A 138 4.22 -11.71 -10.30
CA ALA A 138 4.73 -11.69 -11.66
C ALA A 138 4.24 -12.92 -12.44
N SER A 139 3.99 -12.75 -13.73
CA SER A 139 3.64 -13.84 -14.65
C SER A 139 4.88 -14.68 -15.02
N VAL A 140 5.41 -15.42 -14.05
CA VAL A 140 6.61 -16.27 -14.17
C VAL A 140 6.29 -17.73 -13.77
N LYS A 141 7.05 -18.69 -14.33
CA LYS A 141 6.83 -20.12 -14.09
C LYS A 141 7.00 -20.51 -12.61
N GLU A 142 7.85 -19.78 -11.89
CA GLU A 142 8.17 -19.96 -10.47
C GLU A 142 6.97 -19.68 -9.56
N ASN A 143 6.00 -18.88 -10.01
CA ASN A 143 4.74 -18.67 -9.28
C ASN A 143 3.70 -19.76 -9.59
N ASN A 144 3.87 -20.52 -10.67
CA ASN A 144 2.96 -21.61 -11.00
C ASN A 144 3.31 -22.87 -10.19
N LEU A 145 2.54 -23.15 -9.14
CA LEU A 145 2.74 -24.31 -8.26
C LEU A 145 2.59 -25.66 -9.00
N LYS A 146 1.97 -25.70 -10.18
CA LYS A 146 1.84 -26.91 -11.01
C LYS A 146 3.11 -27.23 -11.81
N THR A 147 4.03 -26.28 -11.97
CA THR A 147 5.27 -26.49 -12.73
C THR A 147 6.34 -27.08 -11.83
N SER A 148 7.00 -28.16 -12.25
CA SER A 148 8.13 -28.73 -11.51
C SER A 148 9.38 -27.84 -11.71
N ILE A 149 9.80 -27.15 -10.65
CA ILE A 149 10.96 -26.26 -10.64
C ILE A 149 11.79 -26.61 -9.41
N LYS A 150 13.04 -27.01 -9.63
CA LYS A 150 14.05 -27.08 -8.56
C LYS A 150 14.34 -25.67 -8.09
N ASP A 151 14.51 -25.48 -6.78
CA ASP A 151 15.01 -24.21 -6.23
C ASP A 151 14.10 -22.98 -6.43
N ARG A 152 12.78 -23.22 -6.50
CA ARG A 152 11.73 -22.22 -6.77
C ARG A 152 11.86 -20.91 -6.00
N TYR A 153 12.34 -20.96 -4.76
CA TYR A 153 12.40 -19.80 -3.85
C TYR A 153 13.84 -19.37 -3.55
N GLU A 154 14.80 -19.73 -4.38
CA GLU A 154 16.17 -19.24 -4.24
C GLU A 154 16.28 -17.77 -4.65
N LYS A 155 16.51 -16.90 -3.66
CA LYS A 155 16.56 -15.44 -3.84
C LYS A 155 17.60 -14.95 -4.86
N HIS A 156 18.62 -15.74 -5.16
CA HIS A 156 19.70 -15.40 -6.09
C HIS A 156 19.42 -15.88 -7.52
N HIS A 157 18.48 -16.82 -7.70
CA HIS A 157 18.06 -17.30 -8.99
C HIS A 157 16.89 -16.45 -9.50
N LEU A 158 17.19 -15.45 -10.33
CA LEU A 158 16.17 -14.56 -10.86
C LEU A 158 15.32 -15.28 -11.94
N PRO A 159 13.97 -15.14 -11.91
CA PRO A 159 13.10 -15.70 -12.94
C PRO A 159 13.46 -15.21 -14.34
N SER A 160 13.55 -16.12 -15.31
CA SER A 160 13.85 -15.76 -16.70
C SER A 160 12.73 -14.95 -17.36
N GLY A 161 11.48 -15.20 -16.95
CA GLY A 161 10.30 -14.51 -17.48
C GLY A 161 10.17 -13.05 -17.06
N ASP A 162 10.71 -12.69 -15.90
CA ASP A 162 10.77 -11.30 -15.40
C ASP A 162 12.00 -11.14 -14.48
N LYS A 163 13.08 -10.62 -15.04
CA LYS A 163 14.36 -10.41 -14.32
C LYS A 163 14.28 -9.33 -13.24
N ASP A 164 13.26 -8.49 -13.27
CA ASP A 164 13.05 -7.43 -12.29
C ASP A 164 12.25 -7.91 -11.07
N ALA A 165 11.52 -9.03 -11.19
CA ALA A 165 10.78 -9.61 -10.08
C ALA A 165 11.72 -10.01 -8.92
N ARG A 166 11.26 -9.83 -7.68
CA ARG A 166 12.00 -10.26 -6.49
C ARG A 166 11.10 -11.12 -5.60
N LEU A 167 11.72 -11.97 -4.80
CA LEU A 167 11.02 -12.84 -3.87
C LEU A 167 10.36 -12.01 -2.76
N GLY A 168 9.07 -12.19 -2.58
CA GLY A 168 8.24 -11.61 -1.54
C GLY A 168 7.56 -12.70 -0.70
N VAL A 169 6.94 -12.25 0.38
CA VAL A 169 6.20 -13.12 1.31
C VAL A 169 4.80 -12.57 1.54
N THR A 170 3.81 -13.44 1.45
CA THR A 170 2.43 -13.23 1.92
C THR A 170 2.11 -14.25 3.01
N ILE A 171 1.19 -13.89 3.90
CA ILE A 171 0.66 -14.81 4.91
C ILE A 171 -0.80 -15.06 4.54
N HIS A 172 -1.13 -16.31 4.18
CA HIS A 172 -2.50 -16.72 3.99
C HIS A 172 -3.03 -17.42 5.23
N PHE A 173 -4.32 -17.26 5.48
CA PHE A 173 -5.04 -17.92 6.55
C PHE A 173 -6.06 -18.87 5.93
N PRO A 174 -5.67 -20.08 5.49
CA PRO A 174 -6.60 -21.05 4.89
C PRO A 174 -7.72 -21.46 5.87
N SER A 175 -7.47 -21.37 7.16
CA SER A 175 -8.49 -21.49 8.21
C SER A 175 -8.23 -20.42 9.28
N PRO A 176 -9.24 -20.03 10.08
CA PRO A 176 -9.05 -19.10 11.18
C PRO A 176 -7.85 -19.52 12.04
N PHE A 177 -6.97 -18.56 12.35
CA PHE A 177 -5.77 -18.74 13.17
C PHE A 177 -4.64 -19.64 12.60
N LYS A 178 -4.85 -20.35 11.48
CA LYS A 178 -3.79 -21.17 10.86
C LYS A 178 -3.02 -20.37 9.82
N LYS A 179 -1.80 -19.96 10.15
CA LYS A 179 -0.93 -19.19 9.26
C LYS A 179 -0.22 -20.11 8.27
N LYS A 180 -0.34 -19.82 6.97
CA LYS A 180 0.45 -20.43 5.91
C LYS A 180 1.28 -19.34 5.22
N ILE A 181 2.60 -19.47 5.30
CA ILE A 181 3.52 -18.59 4.59
C ILE A 181 3.50 -18.98 3.11
N HIS A 182 3.33 -17.99 2.24
CA HIS A 182 3.40 -18.15 0.80
C HIS A 182 4.48 -17.22 0.25
N TYR A 183 5.36 -17.81 -0.54
CA TYR A 183 6.44 -17.10 -1.20
C TYR A 183 6.04 -16.88 -2.65
N PHE A 184 6.28 -15.69 -3.17
CA PHE A 184 5.94 -15.34 -4.54
C PHE A 184 7.04 -14.47 -5.14
N TRP A 185 7.25 -14.57 -6.46
CA TRP A 185 8.09 -13.65 -7.21
C TRP A 185 7.25 -12.51 -7.75
N GLY A 186 7.66 -11.27 -7.49
CA GLY A 186 6.99 -10.12 -8.09
C GLY A 186 7.27 -8.81 -7.37
N TYR A 187 6.19 -8.07 -7.17
CA TYR A 187 6.18 -6.69 -6.72
C TYR A 187 5.18 -6.50 -5.58
N ARG A 188 5.20 -5.34 -4.94
CA ARG A 188 4.21 -4.89 -3.99
C ARG A 188 3.75 -3.48 -4.35
N ASN A 189 2.44 -3.27 -4.30
CA ASN A 189 1.82 -1.97 -4.43
C ASN A 189 1.49 -1.46 -3.02
N HIS A 190 2.07 -0.33 -2.64
CA HIS A 190 1.84 0.33 -1.36
C HIS A 190 0.89 1.49 -1.57
N ILE A 191 -0.11 1.64 -0.70
CA ILE A 191 -1.15 2.67 -0.83
C ILE A 191 -1.30 3.42 0.50
N ILE A 192 -1.47 4.74 0.40
CA ILE A 192 -2.11 5.54 1.44
C ILE A 192 -3.47 5.97 0.90
N ASN A 193 -4.56 5.69 1.64
CA ASN A 193 -5.91 6.12 1.28
C ASN A 193 -6.51 7.05 2.34
N ASP A 194 -7.49 7.84 1.94
CA ASP A 194 -8.38 8.55 2.86
C ASP A 194 -9.30 7.56 3.57
N LEU A 195 -9.50 7.74 4.87
CA LEU A 195 -10.38 6.89 5.68
C LEU A 195 -11.86 7.12 5.39
N GLU A 196 -12.27 8.35 5.05
CA GLU A 196 -13.69 8.69 4.87
C GLU A 196 -14.16 8.44 3.44
N SER A 197 -13.52 9.03 2.44
CA SER A 197 -13.89 8.80 1.02
C SER A 197 -13.51 7.41 0.54
N GLU A 198 -12.54 6.77 1.19
CA GLU A 198 -11.89 5.54 0.74
C GLU A 198 -11.25 5.70 -0.65
N LEU A 199 -10.63 6.85 -0.94
CA LEU A 199 -9.91 7.07 -2.19
C LEU A 199 -8.39 7.00 -1.99
N PRO A 200 -7.62 6.48 -2.97
CA PRO A 200 -6.18 6.41 -2.87
C PRO A 200 -5.55 7.81 -2.99
N ILE A 201 -4.80 8.23 -1.98
CA ILE A 201 -4.09 9.52 -1.94
C ILE A 201 -2.67 9.36 -2.48
N ALA A 202 -1.97 8.29 -2.10
CA ALA A 202 -0.61 8.02 -2.56
C ALA A 202 -0.44 6.56 -2.93
N GLU A 203 0.39 6.30 -3.94
CA GLU A 203 0.69 4.97 -4.44
C GLU A 203 2.19 4.84 -4.71
N MET A 204 2.75 3.68 -4.38
CA MET A 204 4.11 3.34 -4.77
C MET A 204 4.25 1.83 -5.03
N THR A 205 4.63 1.46 -6.25
CA THR A 205 4.92 0.07 -6.62
C THR A 205 6.42 -0.21 -6.62
N LEU A 206 6.83 -1.21 -5.85
CA LEU A 206 8.23 -1.63 -5.68
C LEU A 206 8.39 -3.14 -5.83
N GLN A 207 9.64 -3.61 -5.96
CA GLN A 207 9.96 -5.03 -5.89
C GLN A 207 9.55 -5.63 -4.53
N ALA A 208 9.08 -6.88 -4.51
CA ALA A 208 8.45 -7.47 -3.32
C ALA A 208 9.40 -7.72 -2.14
N ASN A 209 10.71 -7.63 -2.34
CA ASN A 209 11.74 -7.78 -1.30
C ASN A 209 12.01 -6.50 -0.49
N LYS A 210 11.38 -5.36 -0.86
CA LYS A 210 11.56 -4.10 -0.13
C LYS A 210 10.81 -4.16 1.21
N ASP A 211 11.44 -3.62 2.24
CA ASP A 211 10.88 -3.58 3.60
C ASP A 211 9.69 -2.63 3.67
N GLU A 212 8.49 -3.20 3.82
CA GLU A 212 7.22 -2.47 3.88
C GLU A 212 7.24 -1.32 4.90
N LYS A 213 7.93 -1.49 6.04
CA LYS A 213 8.01 -0.47 7.09
C LYS A 213 8.77 0.77 6.61
N LYS A 214 9.87 0.55 5.88
CA LYS A 214 10.70 1.64 5.33
C LYS A 214 9.96 2.37 4.20
N VAL A 215 9.28 1.61 3.35
CA VAL A 215 8.46 2.18 2.27
C VAL A 215 7.32 3.01 2.85
N GLY A 216 6.60 2.47 3.84
CA GLY A 216 5.54 3.18 4.54
C GLY A 216 5.99 4.50 5.16
N LEU A 217 7.14 4.50 5.85
CA LEU A 217 7.73 5.74 6.39
C LEU A 217 8.07 6.74 5.28
N SER A 218 8.62 6.28 4.16
CA SER A 218 8.94 7.15 3.02
C SER A 218 7.67 7.76 2.43
N MET A 219 6.61 6.98 2.28
CA MET A 219 5.33 7.47 1.74
C MET A 219 4.68 8.50 2.66
N LEU A 220 4.71 8.29 3.98
CA LEU A 220 4.22 9.28 4.95
C LEU A 220 5.02 10.59 4.88
N LYS A 221 6.34 10.50 4.70
CA LYS A 221 7.20 11.68 4.55
C LYS A 221 6.90 12.46 3.28
N ASN A 222 6.85 11.76 2.15
CA ASN A 222 6.53 12.39 0.87
C ASN A 222 5.14 13.03 0.92
N LEU A 223 4.14 12.31 1.45
CA LEU A 223 2.79 12.86 1.60
C LEU A 223 2.80 14.15 2.45
N HIS A 224 3.48 14.15 3.59
CA HIS A 224 3.54 15.32 4.46
C HIS A 224 4.28 16.52 3.84
N GLN A 225 5.24 16.27 2.95
CA GLN A 225 6.00 17.31 2.24
C GLN A 225 5.27 17.85 1.01
N ASP A 226 4.78 16.95 0.17
CA ASP A 226 4.22 17.26 -1.15
C ASP A 226 2.78 17.76 -1.05
N LEU A 227 2.07 17.34 0.01
CA LEU A 227 0.66 17.63 0.18
C LEU A 227 0.36 17.83 1.67
N PRO A 228 0.51 19.06 2.21
CA PRO A 228 0.30 19.37 3.62
C PRO A 228 -1.20 19.34 3.97
N LEU A 229 -1.81 18.16 3.87
CA LEU A 229 -3.13 17.86 4.39
C LEU A 229 -3.04 17.84 5.92
N PRO A 230 -3.99 18.47 6.64
CA PRO A 230 -4.06 18.39 8.10
C PRO A 230 -4.53 16.99 8.55
N VAL A 231 -3.64 16.00 8.41
CA VAL A 231 -3.87 14.61 8.81
C VAL A 231 -3.94 14.54 10.33
N LYS A 232 -5.11 14.22 10.88
CA LYS A 232 -5.33 14.06 12.33
C LYS A 232 -5.11 12.62 12.78
N VAL A 233 -5.32 11.65 11.90
CA VAL A 233 -5.25 10.22 12.22
C VAL A 233 -4.44 9.47 11.16
N VAL A 234 -3.55 8.59 11.61
CA VAL A 234 -2.86 7.62 10.75
C VAL A 234 -3.13 6.21 11.27
N ALA A 235 -3.82 5.40 10.47
CA ALA A 235 -4.13 4.00 10.78
C ALA A 235 -3.28 3.06 9.92
N ALA A 236 -2.80 1.97 10.51
CA ALA A 236 -2.04 0.94 9.79
C ALA A 236 -2.06 -0.38 10.55
N ASP A 237 -1.65 -1.45 9.87
CA ASP A 237 -1.52 -2.77 10.47
C ASP A 237 -0.46 -2.81 11.58
N ALA A 238 -0.58 -3.82 12.47
CA ALA A 238 0.40 -4.08 13.53
C ALA A 238 1.83 -4.25 13.01
N ASN A 239 2.02 -4.58 11.72
CA ASN A 239 3.34 -4.61 11.10
C ASN A 239 4.02 -3.23 11.12
N PHE A 240 3.27 -2.13 11.11
CA PHE A 240 3.80 -0.76 11.14
C PHE A 240 4.05 -0.22 12.55
N ASP A 241 3.86 -1.02 13.61
CA ASP A 241 4.28 -0.68 14.98
C ASP A 241 5.81 -0.66 15.12
N VAL A 242 6.41 0.37 14.54
CA VAL A 242 7.83 0.66 14.53
C VAL A 242 8.02 2.03 15.15
N GLU A 243 8.97 2.15 16.07
CA GLU A 243 9.16 3.36 16.85
C GLU A 243 9.45 4.59 15.98
N VAL A 244 10.22 4.44 14.90
CA VAL A 244 10.51 5.53 13.96
C VAL A 244 9.24 6.02 13.24
N ILE A 245 8.33 5.10 12.87
CA ILE A 245 7.06 5.44 12.22
C ILE A 245 6.15 6.16 13.21
N LEU A 246 5.97 5.59 14.41
CA LEU A 246 5.16 6.21 15.46
C LEU A 246 5.69 7.59 15.86
N GLN A 247 7.01 7.74 15.96
CA GLN A 247 7.64 9.02 16.23
C GLN A 247 7.34 10.04 15.14
N TYR A 248 7.44 9.64 13.87
CA TYR A 248 7.14 10.53 12.74
C TYR A 248 5.68 11.00 12.78
N ILE A 249 4.74 10.08 12.96
CA ILE A 249 3.29 10.38 13.03
C ILE A 249 2.99 11.34 14.20
N ILE A 250 3.49 11.04 15.40
CA ILE A 250 3.10 11.77 16.62
C ILE A 250 3.85 13.10 16.75
N LYS A 251 5.13 13.16 16.38
CA LYS A 251 5.96 14.37 16.58
C LYS A 251 5.98 15.29 15.37
N GLU A 252 6.16 14.75 14.17
CA GLU A 252 6.32 15.54 12.95
C GLU A 252 4.94 15.88 12.36
N MET A 253 4.12 14.85 12.10
CA MET A 253 2.78 15.06 11.55
C MET A 253 1.77 15.58 12.59
N LYS A 254 2.09 15.48 13.88
CA LYS A 254 1.19 15.83 15.01
C LYS A 254 -0.17 15.10 14.95
N ALA A 255 -0.17 13.86 14.47
CA ALA A 255 -1.36 13.03 14.28
C ALA A 255 -1.47 11.93 15.33
N GLU A 256 -2.69 11.42 15.54
CA GLU A 256 -2.95 10.22 16.34
C GLU A 256 -2.54 8.95 15.57
N ALA A 257 -1.65 8.14 16.16
CA ALA A 257 -1.24 6.86 15.60
C ALA A 257 -2.19 5.74 16.01
N MET A 258 -3.03 5.29 15.09
CA MET A 258 -3.98 4.18 15.25
C MET A 258 -3.37 2.88 14.71
N ILE A 259 -2.24 2.47 15.31
CA ILE A 259 -1.47 1.29 14.90
C ILE A 259 -1.39 0.35 16.11
N PRO A 260 -1.99 -0.86 16.06
CA PRO A 260 -2.00 -1.78 17.19
C PRO A 260 -0.60 -2.32 17.47
N ARG A 261 -0.34 -2.68 18.74
CA ARG A 261 0.95 -3.25 19.13
C ARG A 261 1.23 -4.54 18.37
N ASN A 262 2.46 -4.69 17.88
CA ASN A 262 2.90 -5.94 17.29
C ASN A 262 3.24 -6.94 18.39
N PRO A 263 2.52 -8.08 18.52
CA PRO A 263 2.79 -9.05 19.57
C PRO A 263 4.22 -9.59 19.51
N ARG A 264 4.81 -9.70 18.31
CA ARG A 264 6.20 -10.16 18.09
C ARG A 264 7.25 -9.25 18.74
N ASN A 265 6.89 -8.00 19.02
CA ASN A 265 7.78 -7.02 19.63
C ASN A 265 7.65 -6.96 21.16
N THR A 266 6.74 -7.77 21.73
CA THR A 266 6.56 -7.88 23.18
C THR A 266 7.53 -8.91 23.70
N GLN A 267 8.71 -8.47 24.14
CA GLN A 267 9.63 -9.37 24.86
C GLN A 267 9.16 -9.45 26.30
N ASN A 268 8.97 -10.66 26.83
CA ASN A 268 8.86 -10.86 28.27
C ASN A 268 10.12 -10.31 28.92
N THR A 269 9.99 -9.32 29.80
CA THR A 269 11.14 -8.74 30.52
C THR A 269 11.64 -9.76 31.55
N PRO A 270 12.85 -10.31 31.41
CA PRO A 270 13.36 -11.36 32.30
C PRO A 270 13.92 -10.76 33.62
N TYR A 271 13.27 -9.72 34.14
CA TYR A 271 13.71 -9.01 35.33
C TYR A 271 12.54 -8.37 36.06
N THR A 272 12.73 -8.16 37.36
CA THR A 272 11.82 -7.39 38.22
C THR A 272 12.58 -6.22 38.84
N VAL A 273 11.87 -5.13 39.14
CA VAL A 273 12.44 -3.97 39.82
C VAL A 273 11.75 -3.83 41.17
N LYS A 274 12.51 -3.97 42.26
CA LYS A 274 12.02 -3.79 43.64
C LYS A 274 12.92 -2.77 44.34
N ARG A 275 12.35 -1.71 44.92
CA ARG A 275 13.09 -0.67 45.71
C ARG A 275 14.38 -0.20 45.00
N ASP A 276 14.25 0.23 43.73
CA ASP A 276 15.36 0.69 42.86
C ASP A 276 16.49 -0.30 42.56
N LYS A 277 16.31 -1.58 42.92
CA LYS A 277 17.23 -2.66 42.55
C LYS A 277 16.59 -3.55 41.48
N VAL A 278 17.40 -3.96 40.52
CA VAL A 278 17.01 -4.83 39.42
C VAL A 278 17.35 -6.25 39.79
N TYR A 279 16.38 -7.14 39.73
CA TYR A 279 16.50 -8.55 40.04
C TYR A 279 16.36 -9.39 38.78
N CYS A 280 17.18 -10.43 38.64
CA CYS A 280 17.01 -11.39 37.55
C CYS A 280 15.87 -12.38 37.85
N GLN A 281 15.60 -13.30 36.94
CA GLN A 281 14.59 -14.36 37.12
C GLN A 281 14.82 -15.26 38.34
N ALA A 282 16.05 -15.35 38.86
CA ALA A 282 16.38 -16.06 40.09
C ALA A 282 16.20 -15.22 41.37
N ASP A 283 15.55 -14.05 41.28
CA ASP A 283 15.41 -13.05 42.35
C ASP A 283 16.75 -12.62 42.99
N LEU A 284 17.84 -12.65 42.20
CA LEU A 284 19.16 -12.16 42.62
C LEU A 284 19.39 -10.71 42.14
N PRO A 285 19.94 -9.81 43.00
CA PRO A 285 20.18 -8.42 42.64
C PRO A 285 21.30 -8.31 41.60
N MET A 286 20.98 -7.78 40.43
CA MET A 286 21.92 -7.65 39.31
C MET A 286 22.94 -6.53 39.52
N ASN A 287 24.15 -6.71 38.99
CA ASN A 287 25.21 -5.70 39.08
C ASN A 287 25.08 -4.67 37.94
N ARG A 288 25.06 -3.38 38.28
CA ARG A 288 25.00 -2.29 37.30
C ARG A 288 26.33 -2.16 36.56
N LYS A 289 26.29 -2.29 35.24
CA LYS A 289 27.47 -2.13 34.35
C LYS A 289 27.71 -0.68 33.97
N GLY A 290 26.66 0.05 33.59
CA GLY A 290 26.79 1.39 33.03
C GLY A 290 25.60 1.80 32.17
N LYS A 291 25.81 2.80 31.31
CA LYS A 291 24.84 3.28 30.32
C LYS A 291 25.33 2.95 28.91
N MET A 292 24.42 2.67 28.00
CA MET A 292 24.70 2.49 26.58
C MET A 292 23.65 3.23 25.77
N THR A 293 24.09 4.02 24.79
CA THR A 293 23.18 4.69 23.85
C THR A 293 23.27 4.00 22.50
N VAL A 294 22.14 3.49 22.00
CA VAL A 294 22.04 2.86 20.67
C VAL A 294 20.90 3.51 19.93
N LYS A 295 21.18 4.06 18.74
CA LYS A 295 20.18 4.72 17.87
C LYS A 295 19.37 5.81 18.62
N GLY A 296 20.05 6.60 19.45
CA GLY A 296 19.43 7.67 20.24
C GLY A 296 18.62 7.21 21.46
N ILE A 297 18.59 5.91 21.77
CA ILE A 297 17.93 5.36 22.96
C ILE A 297 18.99 4.98 23.99
N THR A 298 18.89 5.54 25.19
CA THR A 298 19.79 5.21 26.31
C THR A 298 19.23 4.09 27.17
N TYR A 299 20.04 3.07 27.39
CA TYR A 299 19.76 1.91 28.23
C TYR A 299 20.70 1.87 29.42
N LEU A 300 20.18 1.53 30.60
CA LEU A 300 20.96 1.06 31.72
C LEU A 300 21.26 -0.42 31.54
N GLN A 301 22.54 -0.77 31.64
CA GLN A 301 23.02 -2.13 31.49
C GLN A 301 23.22 -2.77 32.86
N TYR A 302 22.66 -3.96 33.04
CA TYR A 302 22.84 -4.81 34.20
C TYR A 302 23.42 -6.16 33.77
N ARG A 303 24.35 -6.68 34.57
CA ARG A 303 25.03 -7.96 34.35
C ARG A 303 24.71 -8.96 35.44
N CYS A 304 24.83 -10.24 35.11
CA CYS A 304 24.61 -11.36 36.01
C CYS A 304 25.43 -11.21 37.31
N PRO A 305 24.80 -11.30 38.49
CA PRO A 305 25.52 -11.18 39.75
C PRO A 305 26.48 -12.35 40.01
N LEU A 306 26.17 -13.55 39.53
CA LEU A 306 26.96 -14.77 39.76
C LEU A 306 28.41 -14.68 39.26
N HIS A 307 28.68 -13.83 38.26
CA HIS A 307 30.04 -13.60 37.75
C HIS A 307 30.66 -12.28 38.16
N TRP A 308 29.85 -11.29 38.54
CA TRP A 308 30.29 -9.89 38.70
C TRP A 308 30.08 -9.34 40.10
N SER A 309 29.50 -10.12 41.03
CA SER A 309 29.38 -9.76 42.44
C SER A 309 30.28 -10.65 43.28
N LYS A 310 31.11 -10.05 44.13
CA LYS A 310 31.96 -10.80 45.08
C LYS A 310 31.12 -11.69 46.01
N ASN A 311 29.90 -11.27 46.33
CA ASN A 311 29.02 -11.97 47.26
C ASN A 311 28.41 -13.26 46.71
N PHE A 312 28.45 -13.48 45.39
CA PHE A 312 27.83 -14.65 44.74
C PHE A 312 28.84 -15.45 43.90
N LEU A 313 30.08 -14.99 43.80
CA LEU A 313 31.13 -15.64 43.04
C LEU A 313 31.52 -16.96 43.70
N GLY A 314 31.47 -18.06 42.94
CA GLY A 314 31.82 -19.40 43.44
C GLY A 314 30.75 -20.08 44.29
N GLN A 315 29.62 -19.44 44.60
CA GLN A 315 28.54 -20.04 45.38
C GLN A 315 27.62 -20.96 44.57
N TYR A 316 27.57 -20.78 43.26
CA TYR A 316 26.64 -21.49 42.38
C TYR A 316 27.38 -22.18 41.25
N LEU A 317 27.23 -23.50 41.15
CA LEU A 317 27.78 -24.30 40.05
C LEU A 317 26.97 -24.10 38.75
N LEU A 318 25.66 -23.84 38.87
CA LEU A 318 24.74 -23.57 37.78
C LEU A 318 23.82 -22.38 38.12
N CYS A 319 23.30 -21.70 37.10
CA CYS A 319 22.34 -20.61 37.31
C CYS A 319 21.04 -21.16 37.92
N PRO A 320 20.55 -20.63 39.06
CA PRO A 320 19.30 -21.10 39.66
C PRO A 320 18.06 -20.92 38.77
N ALA A 321 18.09 -19.95 37.84
CA ALA A 321 17.04 -19.75 36.84
C ALA A 321 17.26 -20.55 35.54
N GLY A 322 18.25 -21.45 35.49
CA GLY A 322 18.53 -22.28 34.32
C GLY A 322 18.91 -21.48 33.06
N HIS A 323 19.45 -20.27 33.21
CA HIS A 323 19.67 -19.39 32.07
C HIS A 323 20.75 -19.93 31.12
N PRO A 324 20.47 -20.16 29.82
CA PRO A 324 21.36 -20.89 28.91
C PRO A 324 22.71 -20.19 28.71
N LYS A 325 22.75 -18.86 28.80
CA LYS A 325 23.99 -18.05 28.72
C LYS A 325 24.91 -18.15 29.93
N PHE A 326 24.56 -18.90 30.97
CA PHE A 326 25.41 -19.06 32.16
C PHE A 326 26.67 -19.89 31.87
N LEU A 327 26.54 -20.98 31.11
CA LEU A 327 27.67 -21.85 30.76
C LEU A 327 28.43 -21.35 29.52
N GLN A 328 27.71 -20.79 28.54
CA GLN A 328 28.29 -20.35 27.27
C GLN A 328 28.84 -18.91 27.29
N GLN A 329 28.39 -18.09 28.24
CA GLN A 329 28.76 -16.67 28.35
C GLN A 329 28.84 -16.26 29.83
N LYS A 330 28.95 -14.96 30.12
CA LYS A 330 28.99 -14.43 31.51
C LYS A 330 27.59 -14.21 32.11
N GLY A 331 26.66 -15.15 31.90
CA GLY A 331 25.31 -15.14 32.47
C GLY A 331 24.28 -14.21 31.78
N CYS A 332 23.18 -13.92 32.50
CA CYS A 332 22.11 -13.06 32.00
C CYS A 332 22.51 -11.57 31.96
N ASN A 333 22.00 -10.85 30.96
CA ASN A 333 22.17 -9.40 30.82
C ASN A 333 20.81 -8.76 30.66
N VAL A 334 20.60 -7.64 31.35
CA VAL A 334 19.34 -6.88 31.32
C VAL A 334 19.62 -5.47 30.84
N LEU A 335 18.77 -5.00 29.93
CA LEU A 335 18.79 -3.63 29.41
C LEU A 335 17.48 -2.97 29.83
N ILE A 336 17.58 -1.95 30.69
CA ILE A 336 16.44 -1.13 31.09
C ILE A 336 16.51 0.17 30.31
N ARG A 337 15.48 0.45 29.53
CA ARG A 337 15.37 1.68 28.75
C ARG A 337 15.13 2.86 29.69
N MET A 338 15.92 3.94 29.58
CA MET A 338 15.71 5.15 30.38
C MET A 338 14.78 6.17 29.70
N THR A 339 14.83 6.28 28.38
CA THR A 339 13.95 7.20 27.66
C THR A 339 12.58 6.58 27.48
N PRO A 340 11.47 7.27 27.78
CA PRO A 340 10.13 6.72 27.60
C PRO A 340 9.93 6.31 26.13
N SER A 341 9.22 5.20 25.91
CA SER A 341 8.91 4.78 24.55
C SER A 341 7.84 5.69 23.97
N ILE A 342 7.95 6.03 22.67
CA ILE A 342 6.87 6.77 22.00
C ILE A 342 5.53 6.02 22.07
N ARG A 343 5.56 4.69 22.23
CA ARG A 343 4.39 3.84 22.41
C ARG A 343 3.57 4.19 23.65
N GLU A 344 4.17 4.80 24.68
CA GLU A 344 3.43 5.25 25.87
C GLU A 344 2.48 6.41 25.55
N LYS A 345 2.77 7.18 24.47
CA LYS A 345 1.87 8.24 24.00
C LYS A 345 0.68 7.72 23.21
N VAL A 346 0.71 6.46 22.78
CA VAL A 346 -0.40 5.83 22.05
C VAL A 346 -1.40 5.29 23.06
N LYS A 347 -2.66 5.73 22.96
CA LYS A 347 -3.76 5.35 23.86
C LYS A 347 -4.33 3.97 23.52
N TYR A 348 -3.49 2.94 23.62
CA TYR A 348 -3.88 1.55 23.36
C TYR A 348 -5.08 1.12 24.22
N GLY A 349 -5.99 0.34 23.64
CA GLY A 349 -7.10 -0.29 24.37
C GLY A 349 -8.30 0.63 24.68
N THR A 350 -8.18 1.93 24.45
CA THR A 350 -9.31 2.87 24.59
C THR A 350 -10.43 2.58 23.58
N HIS A 351 -11.67 2.96 23.92
CA HIS A 351 -12.82 2.80 23.02
C HIS A 351 -12.59 3.51 21.68
N ARG A 352 -12.19 4.79 21.74
CA ARG A 352 -11.81 5.60 20.58
C ARG A 352 -10.78 4.90 19.70
N PHE A 353 -9.75 4.30 20.30
CA PHE A 353 -8.72 3.58 19.53
C PHE A 353 -9.34 2.43 18.73
N LYS A 354 -10.23 1.64 19.34
CA LYS A 354 -10.90 0.52 18.66
C LYS A 354 -11.81 1.01 17.53
N GLU A 355 -12.61 2.04 17.78
CA GLU A 355 -13.52 2.62 16.79
C GLU A 355 -12.78 3.16 15.58
N VAL A 356 -11.78 4.01 15.81
CA VAL A 356 -11.00 4.62 14.72
C VAL A 356 -10.13 3.57 14.03
N TYR A 357 -9.60 2.59 14.74
CA TYR A 357 -8.86 1.50 14.10
C TYR A 357 -9.74 0.65 13.17
N ASN A 358 -11.02 0.48 13.49
CA ASN A 358 -11.94 -0.27 12.62
C ASN A 358 -12.14 0.40 11.25
N THR A 359 -12.01 1.73 11.15
CA THR A 359 -12.10 2.44 9.87
C THR A 359 -10.91 2.17 8.94
N ARG A 360 -9.80 1.60 9.46
CA ARG A 360 -8.67 1.11 8.64
C ARG A 360 -9.11 0.12 7.57
N THR A 361 -10.20 -0.63 7.79
CA THR A 361 -10.78 -1.55 6.79
C THR A 361 -11.10 -0.88 5.45
N SER A 362 -11.18 0.46 5.39
CA SER A 362 -11.19 1.24 4.15
C SER A 362 -10.07 0.85 3.17
N VAL A 363 -8.85 0.60 3.65
CA VAL A 363 -7.72 0.22 2.78
C VAL A 363 -7.93 -1.15 2.11
N GLU A 364 -8.54 -2.08 2.82
CA GLU A 364 -8.90 -3.40 2.28
C GLU A 364 -9.97 -3.26 1.20
N ARG A 365 -10.97 -2.39 1.42
CA ARG A 365 -12.00 -2.07 0.42
C ARG A 365 -11.40 -1.39 -0.83
N VAL A 366 -10.41 -0.51 -0.66
CA VAL A 366 -9.66 0.07 -1.79
C VAL A 366 -8.96 -1.05 -2.58
N PHE A 367 -8.25 -1.96 -1.91
CA PHE A 367 -7.61 -3.08 -2.59
C PHE A 367 -8.60 -4.02 -3.26
N SER A 368 -9.77 -4.28 -2.66
CA SER A 368 -10.84 -5.07 -3.31
C SER A 368 -11.32 -4.41 -4.61
N ARG A 369 -11.48 -3.07 -4.62
CA ARG A 369 -11.84 -2.32 -5.83
C ARG A 369 -10.73 -2.38 -6.89
N LEU A 370 -9.48 -2.17 -6.49
CA LEU A 370 -8.33 -2.27 -7.41
C LEU A 370 -8.13 -3.70 -7.96
N LEU A 371 -8.37 -4.71 -7.13
CA LEU A 371 -8.37 -6.11 -7.54
C LEU A 371 -9.46 -6.38 -8.58
N SER A 372 -10.65 -5.79 -8.42
CA SER A 372 -11.75 -5.96 -9.37
C SER A 372 -11.32 -5.51 -10.77
N ILE A 373 -10.57 -4.42 -10.91
CA ILE A 373 -10.08 -3.89 -12.19
C ILE A 373 -8.73 -4.51 -12.63
N SER A 374 -8.41 -5.72 -12.14
CA SER A 374 -7.24 -6.51 -12.55
C SER A 374 -5.88 -5.88 -12.21
N MET A 375 -5.80 -4.98 -11.21
CA MET A 375 -4.51 -4.40 -10.78
C MET A 375 -3.52 -5.49 -10.33
N GLN A 376 -3.99 -6.46 -9.53
CA GLN A 376 -3.15 -7.50 -8.93
C GLN A 376 -2.77 -8.65 -9.88
N LYS A 377 -3.38 -8.70 -11.07
CA LYS A 377 -3.12 -9.72 -12.10
C LYS A 377 -2.63 -9.07 -13.41
N PRO A 378 -1.47 -8.38 -13.39
CA PRO A 378 -0.95 -7.74 -14.58
C PRO A 378 -0.55 -8.78 -15.63
N THR A 379 -0.90 -8.51 -16.90
CA THR A 379 -0.50 -9.35 -18.05
C THR A 379 0.80 -8.89 -18.69
N VAL A 380 1.36 -7.78 -18.22
CA VAL A 380 2.64 -7.23 -18.65
C VAL A 380 3.78 -7.70 -17.74
N ARG A 381 5.02 -7.45 -18.16
CA ARG A 381 6.24 -7.89 -17.48
C ARG A 381 7.25 -6.75 -17.40
N GLY A 382 8.11 -6.81 -16.38
CA GLY A 382 9.17 -5.82 -16.13
C GLY A 382 8.70 -4.68 -15.23
N PHE A 383 9.62 -4.17 -14.42
CA PHE A 383 9.28 -3.30 -13.29
C PHE A 383 8.48 -2.06 -13.70
N ARG A 384 8.94 -1.38 -14.76
CA ARG A 384 8.32 -0.13 -15.22
C ARG A 384 6.88 -0.36 -15.72
N ALA A 385 6.65 -1.42 -16.48
CA ALA A 385 5.31 -1.74 -16.98
C ALA A 385 4.34 -2.08 -15.85
N ILE A 386 4.80 -2.82 -14.84
CA ILE A 386 4.00 -3.15 -13.66
C ILE A 386 3.65 -1.91 -12.84
N ARG A 387 4.63 -1.01 -12.62
CA ARG A 387 4.38 0.28 -11.96
C ARG A 387 3.32 1.08 -12.71
N ASN A 388 3.46 1.20 -14.02
CA ASN A 388 2.53 1.97 -14.85
C ASN A 388 1.13 1.35 -14.88
N HIS A 389 1.03 0.02 -14.95
CA HIS A 389 -0.25 -0.69 -14.83
C HIS A 389 -0.93 -0.40 -13.49
N CYS A 390 -0.19 -0.42 -12.38
CA CYS A 390 -0.74 -0.09 -11.06
C CYS A 390 -1.18 1.38 -10.99
N THR A 391 -0.33 2.33 -11.41
CA THR A 391 -0.68 3.76 -11.40
C THR A 391 -1.92 4.05 -12.27
N ILE A 392 -2.09 3.40 -13.43
CA ILE A 392 -3.28 3.55 -14.27
C ILE A 392 -4.55 2.98 -13.60
N ALA A 393 -4.43 1.88 -12.84
CA ALA A 393 -5.53 1.38 -12.03
C ALA A 393 -5.98 2.43 -11.00
N HIS A 394 -5.04 3.12 -10.35
CA HIS A 394 -5.34 4.22 -9.43
C HIS A 394 -5.94 5.43 -10.14
N ILE A 395 -5.42 5.83 -11.31
CA ILE A 395 -6.03 6.88 -12.17
C ILE A 395 -7.49 6.53 -12.46
N THR A 396 -7.78 5.27 -12.77
CA THR A 396 -9.15 4.81 -13.08
C THR A 396 -10.08 5.03 -11.89
N VAL A 397 -9.64 4.70 -10.67
CA VAL A 397 -10.44 4.91 -9.44
C VAL A 397 -10.70 6.39 -9.20
N LEU A 398 -9.67 7.24 -9.31
CA LEU A 398 -9.79 8.68 -9.07
C LEU A 398 -10.65 9.36 -10.14
N LEU A 399 -10.51 8.98 -11.41
CA LEU A 399 -11.31 9.52 -12.50
C LEU A 399 -12.80 9.20 -12.33
N VAL A 400 -13.13 7.97 -11.94
CA VAL A 400 -14.51 7.59 -11.63
C VAL A 400 -15.05 8.40 -10.46
N ALA A 401 -14.27 8.55 -9.38
CA ALA A 401 -14.68 9.34 -8.23
C ALA A 401 -14.96 10.81 -8.58
N LEU A 402 -14.06 11.43 -9.35
CA LEU A 402 -14.21 12.82 -9.78
C LEU A 402 -15.43 13.01 -10.68
N THR A 403 -15.62 12.10 -11.63
CA THR A 403 -16.78 12.12 -12.53
C THR A 403 -18.09 11.92 -11.77
N ALA A 404 -18.12 11.00 -10.81
CA ALA A 404 -19.29 10.76 -9.97
C ALA A 404 -19.68 11.99 -9.16
N HIS A 405 -18.69 12.66 -8.54
CA HIS A 405 -18.92 13.88 -7.78
C HIS A 405 -19.43 15.03 -8.66
N ARG A 406 -18.78 15.30 -9.80
CA ARG A 406 -19.18 16.38 -10.71
C ARG A 406 -20.56 16.22 -11.35
N ILE A 407 -21.07 14.99 -11.41
CA ILE A 407 -22.41 14.67 -11.90
C ILE A 407 -23.46 14.72 -10.76
N GLY A 408 -23.03 14.88 -9.50
CA GLY A 408 -23.92 14.92 -8.34
C GLY A 408 -24.26 13.52 -7.78
N CYS A 409 -23.55 12.47 -8.19
CA CYS A 409 -23.70 11.10 -7.67
C CYS A 409 -22.64 10.79 -6.59
N GLU A 410 -22.70 11.48 -5.47
CA GLU A 410 -21.69 11.36 -4.39
C GLU A 410 -21.62 9.95 -3.76
N ASP A 411 -22.73 9.23 -3.72
CA ASP A 411 -22.81 7.84 -3.25
C ASP A 411 -22.05 6.87 -4.17
N LYS A 412 -21.86 7.25 -5.45
CA LYS A 412 -21.27 6.41 -6.49
C LYS A 412 -19.75 6.59 -6.65
N ILE A 413 -19.08 7.45 -5.88
CA ILE A 413 -17.62 7.70 -6.00
C ILE A 413 -16.76 6.43 -5.85
N ARG A 414 -17.31 5.38 -5.23
CA ARG A 414 -16.62 4.10 -4.98
C ARG A 414 -16.91 3.02 -6.05
N PHE A 415 -17.83 3.26 -6.99
CA PHE A 415 -18.44 2.22 -7.84
C PHE A 415 -17.64 1.94 -9.13
N VAL A 416 -16.33 1.72 -9.05
CA VAL A 416 -15.41 1.71 -10.21
C VAL A 416 -15.91 0.93 -11.45
N LYS A 417 -16.38 -0.32 -11.29
CA LYS A 417 -16.86 -1.14 -12.43
C LYS A 417 -18.28 -0.84 -12.86
N SER A 418 -19.17 -0.69 -11.89
CA SER A 418 -20.60 -0.52 -12.14
C SER A 418 -20.94 0.91 -12.50
N PHE A 419 -20.07 1.88 -12.22
CA PHE A 419 -20.35 3.30 -12.43
C PHE A 419 -20.61 3.64 -13.89
N VAL A 420 -19.73 3.30 -14.83
CA VAL A 420 -19.92 3.68 -16.24
C VAL A 420 -21.07 2.90 -16.93
N PRO A 421 -21.29 1.60 -16.66
CA PRO A 421 -22.50 0.91 -17.10
C PRO A 421 -23.80 1.46 -16.48
N ASN A 422 -23.74 2.03 -15.27
CA ASN A 422 -24.90 2.55 -14.51
C ASN A 422 -24.82 4.07 -14.32
N PHE A 423 -24.18 4.76 -15.27
CA PHE A 423 -23.74 6.17 -15.18
C PHE A 423 -24.87 7.14 -14.84
N LEU A 424 -26.12 6.69 -15.02
CA LEU A 424 -27.31 7.50 -14.96
C LEU A 424 -28.51 6.75 -14.33
N SER A 425 -28.37 5.48 -13.93
CA SER A 425 -29.49 4.65 -13.39
C SER A 425 -29.79 4.88 -11.93
#